data_AF-A0A8T6II54-F1
#
_entry.id   AF-A0A8T6II54-F1
#
_cell.length_a   1.000
_cell.length_b   1.000
_cell.length_c   1.000
_cell.angle_alpha   90.00
_cell.angle_beta   90.00
_cell.angle_gamma   90.00
#
_symmetry.space_group_name_H-M   'P 1'
#
loop_
_entity.id
_entity.type
_entity.pdbx_description
1 polymer ?
#
loop_
_entity_poly.entity_id
_entity_poly.type
_entity_poly.pdbx_seq_one_letter_code
_entity_poly.pdbx_strand_id
1 'polypeptide(L)'
;MSRILIENSRVWQEDGFVAGRTLVLCDGVIDGLLPNAAVAPQPGDRRLDGRGAYTLPGFVDLHIHGSMGFDVMDASPASLTGLCDFLAGGGVTSFLATTMTDSAERIHTALKAVEEFAKRAHRPLVGLHIEG
;
A
#
# COMPACT_ATOMS: atom_id res chain seq x y z
N MET A 1 -9.65 15.87 13.44
CA MET A 1 -10.10 14.55 12.98
C MET A 1 -10.16 14.61 11.45
N SER A 2 -9.46 13.72 10.77
CA SER A 2 -9.50 13.61 9.31
C SER A 2 -10.52 12.53 8.93
N ARG A 3 -11.46 12.87 8.06
CA ARG A 3 -12.49 11.95 7.59
C ARG A 3 -12.51 11.91 6.07
N ILE A 4 -12.43 10.69 5.52
CA ILE A 4 -12.48 10.44 4.08
C ILE A 4 -13.72 9.61 3.78
N LEU A 5 -14.50 10.05 2.80
CA LEU A 5 -15.66 9.34 2.28
C LEU A 5 -15.34 8.88 0.85
N ILE A 6 -15.31 7.56 0.62
CA ILE A 6 -15.21 7.00 -0.73
C ILE A 6 -16.62 6.57 -1.15
N GLU A 7 -17.13 7.23 -2.17
CA GLU A 7 -18.50 7.13 -2.67
C GLU A 7 -18.53 6.52 -4.08
N ASN A 8 -19.69 6.04 -4.53
CA ASN A 8 -19.93 5.55 -5.89
C ASN A 8 -18.93 4.51 -6.41
N SER A 9 -18.30 3.72 -5.55
CA SER A 9 -17.50 2.57 -5.96
C SER A 9 -18.23 1.26 -5.67
N ARG A 10 -17.70 0.18 -6.25
CA ARG A 10 -18.06 -1.21 -5.92
C ARG A 10 -17.00 -1.73 -4.96
N VAL A 11 -17.35 -1.84 -3.68
CA VAL A 11 -16.40 -2.21 -2.62
C VAL A 11 -16.38 -3.73 -2.48
N TRP A 12 -15.19 -4.33 -2.54
CA TRP A 12 -15.02 -5.76 -2.27
C TRP A 12 -15.27 -6.06 -0.79
N GLN A 13 -16.04 -7.12 -0.54
CA GLN A 13 -16.25 -7.78 0.74
C GLN A 13 -15.97 -9.28 0.55
N GLU A 14 -15.91 -10.03 1.65
CA GLU A 14 -15.58 -11.47 1.61
C GLU A 14 -16.50 -12.29 0.67
N ASP A 15 -17.76 -11.88 0.55
CA ASP A 15 -18.80 -12.53 -0.25
C ASP A 15 -19.03 -11.89 -1.64
N GLY A 16 -18.27 -10.85 -1.99
CA GLY A 16 -18.32 -10.22 -3.31
C GLY A 16 -18.32 -8.69 -3.29
N PHE A 17 -18.69 -8.09 -4.43
CA PHE A 17 -18.74 -6.64 -4.57
C PHE A 17 -20.09 -6.06 -4.14
N VAL A 18 -20.06 -5.03 -3.30
CA VAL A 18 -21.25 -4.31 -2.84
C VAL A 18 -21.23 -2.88 -3.40
N ALA A 19 -22.38 -2.44 -3.93
CA ALA A 19 -22.62 -1.08 -4.40
C ALA A 19 -23.61 -0.34 -3.46
N GLY A 20 -23.78 0.98 -3.66
CA GLY A 20 -24.72 1.78 -2.86
C GLY A 20 -24.30 2.00 -1.40
N ARG A 21 -23.00 1.82 -1.13
CA ARG A 21 -22.35 2.01 0.17
C ARG A 21 -21.27 3.07 0.06
N THR A 22 -21.02 3.74 1.17
CA THR A 22 -19.91 4.69 1.35
C THR A 22 -18.90 4.08 2.30
N LEU A 23 -17.65 3.98 1.87
CA LEU A 23 -16.54 3.57 2.73
C LEU A 23 -16.05 4.79 3.50
N VAL A 24 -16.17 4.74 4.83
CA VAL A 24 -15.81 5.82 5.75
C VAL A 24 -14.47 5.49 6.37
N LEU A 25 -13.52 6.43 6.27
CA LEU A 25 -12.24 6.37 6.97
C LEU A 25 -12.14 7.52 7.96
N CYS A 26 -11.72 7.23 9.18
CA CYS A 26 -11.47 8.20 10.25
C CYS A 26 -10.02 8.04 10.71
N ASP A 27 -9.24 9.11 10.62
CA ASP A 27 -7.84 9.17 11.06
C ASP A 27 -6.97 8.02 10.53
N GLY A 28 -7.17 7.69 9.25
CA GLY A 28 -6.42 6.65 8.52
C GLY A 28 -6.90 5.22 8.77
N VAL A 29 -7.95 5.02 9.56
CA VAL A 29 -8.55 3.72 9.86
C VAL A 29 -9.90 3.60 9.15
N ILE A 30 -10.26 2.40 8.70
CA ILE A 30 -11.60 2.12 8.20
C ILE A 30 -12.57 2.16 9.39
N ASP A 31 -13.47 3.13 9.37
CA ASP A 31 -14.53 3.29 10.37
C ASP A 31 -15.75 2.41 10.04
N GLY A 32 -16.08 2.28 8.74
CA GLY A 32 -17.11 1.35 8.30
C GLY A 32 -17.52 1.48 6.84
N LEU A 33 -18.34 0.52 6.40
CA LEU A 33 -19.00 0.50 5.08
C LEU A 33 -20.50 0.68 5.25
N LEU A 34 -20.96 1.93 5.17
CA LEU A 34 -22.33 2.31 5.54
C LEU A 34 -23.22 2.50 4.30
N PRO A 35 -24.54 2.25 4.39
CA PRO A 35 -25.47 2.64 3.33
C PRO A 35 -25.33 4.13 3.02
N ASN A 36 -25.38 4.51 1.74
CA ASN A 36 -25.21 5.92 1.33
C ASN A 36 -26.16 6.87 2.08
N ALA A 37 -27.42 6.47 2.28
CA ALA A 37 -28.41 7.27 2.99
C ALA A 37 -28.10 7.47 4.49
N ALA A 38 -27.23 6.65 5.08
CA ALA A 38 -26.84 6.74 6.48
C ALA A 38 -25.61 7.64 6.70
N VAL A 39 -24.96 8.12 5.64
CA VAL A 39 -23.78 8.98 5.73
C VAL A 39 -24.16 10.41 5.35
N ALA A 40 -24.25 11.28 6.37
CA ALA A 40 -24.37 12.72 6.16
C ALA A 40 -22.95 13.34 6.08
N PRO A 41 -22.58 13.98 4.95
CA PRO A 41 -21.31 14.70 4.84
C PRO A 41 -21.25 15.86 5.83
N GLN A 42 -20.07 16.06 6.40
CA GLN A 42 -19.76 17.14 7.34
C GLN A 42 -18.78 18.14 6.73
N PRO A 43 -18.77 19.41 7.18
CA PRO A 43 -17.72 20.36 6.81
C PRO A 43 -16.33 19.79 7.15
N GLY A 44 -15.45 19.71 6.14
CA GLY A 44 -14.10 19.16 6.28
C GLY A 44 -13.94 17.71 5.83
N ASP A 45 -15.02 17.00 5.50
CA ASP A 45 -14.93 15.66 4.91
C ASP A 45 -14.21 15.73 3.55
N ARG A 46 -13.19 14.90 3.37
CA ARG A 46 -12.57 14.68 2.05
C ARG A 46 -13.38 13.64 1.30
N ARG A 47 -13.97 14.04 0.18
CA ARG A 47 -14.84 13.18 -0.62
C ARG A 47 -14.13 12.69 -1.86
N LEU A 48 -14.18 11.38 -2.10
CA LEU A 48 -13.59 10.71 -3.25
C LEU A 48 -14.70 9.97 -4.00
N ASP A 49 -14.97 10.41 -5.23
CA ASP A 49 -15.93 9.75 -6.13
C ASP A 49 -15.24 8.63 -6.91
N GLY A 50 -15.64 7.39 -6.62
CA GLY A 50 -15.11 6.19 -7.27
C GLY A 50 -15.62 5.97 -8.69
N ARG A 51 -16.62 6.72 -9.17
CA ARG A 51 -17.11 6.68 -10.57
C ARG A 51 -17.43 5.27 -11.10
N GLY A 52 -17.95 4.40 -10.25
CA GLY A 52 -18.28 3.01 -10.56
C GLY A 52 -17.09 2.04 -10.59
N ALA A 53 -15.88 2.50 -10.27
CA ALA A 53 -14.68 1.67 -10.17
C ALA A 53 -14.78 0.67 -9.00
N TYR A 54 -13.84 -0.28 -8.97
CA TYR A 54 -13.71 -1.22 -7.86
C TYR A 54 -12.85 -0.62 -6.75
N THR A 55 -13.30 -0.75 -5.51
CA THR A 55 -12.49 -0.48 -4.32
C THR A 55 -12.13 -1.82 -3.69
N LEU A 56 -10.84 -2.06 -3.56
CA LEU A 56 -10.26 -3.29 -3.02
C LEU A 56 -9.39 -2.94 -1.80
N PRO A 57 -9.16 -3.89 -0.88
CA PRO A 57 -8.02 -3.80 0.02
C PRO A 57 -6.74 -3.58 -0.81
N GLY A 58 -5.85 -2.73 -0.32
CA GLY A 58 -4.56 -2.53 -0.97
C GLY A 58 -3.78 -3.84 -1.02
N PHE A 59 -3.09 -4.10 -2.14
CA PHE A 59 -2.41 -5.37 -2.32
C PHE A 59 -1.21 -5.51 -1.37
N VAL A 60 -0.92 -6.75 -1.00
CA VAL A 60 0.24 -7.15 -0.20
C VAL A 60 1.14 -8.00 -1.07
N ASP A 61 2.35 -7.51 -1.34
CA ASP A 61 3.35 -8.23 -2.13
C ASP A 61 4.41 -8.83 -1.21
N LEU A 62 4.39 -10.16 -1.08
CA LEU A 62 5.30 -10.88 -0.18
C LEU A 62 6.66 -11.17 -0.82
N HIS A 63 6.80 -10.98 -2.13
CA HIS A 63 7.97 -11.42 -2.87
C HIS A 63 8.25 -10.53 -4.08
N ILE A 64 9.09 -9.53 -3.89
CA ILE A 64 9.59 -8.68 -4.97
C ILE A 64 11.05 -8.28 -4.78
N HIS A 65 11.87 -8.61 -5.78
CA HIS A 65 13.28 -8.22 -5.86
C HIS A 65 13.46 -6.82 -6.40
N GLY A 66 12.79 -6.53 -7.51
CA GLY A 66 13.04 -5.36 -8.30
C GLY A 66 11.97 -5.13 -9.37
N SER A 67 11.88 -3.91 -9.86
CA SER A 67 11.00 -3.48 -10.94
C SER A 67 11.47 -2.14 -11.49
N MET A 68 11.12 -1.84 -12.74
CA MET A 68 11.44 -0.57 -13.42
C MET A 68 12.93 -0.17 -13.39
N GLY A 69 13.83 -1.16 -13.33
CA GLY A 69 15.27 -0.94 -13.28
C GLY A 69 15.83 -0.65 -11.88
N PHE A 70 15.02 -0.80 -10.84
CA PHE A 70 15.44 -0.71 -9.45
C PHE A 70 15.39 -2.10 -8.80
N ASP A 71 16.40 -2.44 -8.00
CA ASP A 71 16.48 -3.73 -7.30
C ASP A 71 16.82 -3.53 -5.81
N VAL A 72 16.30 -4.38 -4.93
CA VAL A 72 16.60 -4.41 -3.49
C VAL A 72 18.10 -4.66 -3.27
N MET A 73 18.73 -5.49 -4.09
CA MET A 73 20.15 -5.83 -4.02
C MET A 73 21.07 -4.70 -4.48
N ASP A 74 20.54 -3.62 -5.07
CA ASP A 74 21.30 -2.38 -5.30
C ASP A 74 21.67 -1.68 -3.99
N ALA A 75 20.95 -1.99 -2.90
CA ALA A 75 21.16 -1.43 -1.57
C ALA A 75 21.19 0.12 -1.55
N SER A 76 20.46 0.76 -2.45
CA SER A 76 20.46 2.21 -2.64
C SER A 76 19.12 2.83 -2.25
N PRO A 77 19.11 4.03 -1.61
CA PRO A 77 17.86 4.74 -1.34
C PRO A 77 17.05 5.06 -2.59
N ALA A 78 17.72 5.33 -3.72
CA ALA A 78 17.06 5.62 -4.98
C ALA A 78 16.29 4.39 -5.51
N SER A 79 16.90 3.21 -5.44
CA SER A 79 16.26 1.95 -5.86
C SER A 79 15.05 1.64 -4.97
N LEU A 80 15.19 1.79 -3.65
CA LEU A 80 14.09 1.53 -2.72
C LEU A 80 12.93 2.54 -2.87
N THR A 81 13.21 3.83 -3.10
CA THR A 81 12.18 4.82 -3.41
C THR A 81 11.47 4.49 -4.72
N GLY A 82 12.23 4.19 -5.78
CA GLY A 82 11.66 3.86 -7.08
C GLY A 82 10.74 2.64 -7.04
N LEU A 83 11.11 1.62 -6.25
CA LEU A 83 10.24 0.47 -5.99
C LEU A 83 8.97 0.86 -5.24
N CYS A 84 9.08 1.67 -4.18
CA CYS A 84 7.92 2.12 -3.43
C CYS A 84 6.91 2.87 -4.31
N ASP A 85 7.39 3.80 -5.13
CA ASP A 85 6.55 4.61 -6.02
C ASP A 85 5.87 3.75 -7.10
N PHE A 86 6.63 2.83 -7.71
CA PHE A 86 6.09 1.90 -8.70
C PHE A 86 5.00 1.01 -8.10
N LEU A 87 5.26 0.40 -6.95
CA LEU A 87 4.34 -0.50 -6.28
C LEU A 87 3.07 0.22 -5.82
N ALA A 88 3.22 1.39 -5.21
CA ALA A 88 2.09 2.23 -4.82
C ALA A 88 1.23 2.62 -6.04
N GLY A 89 1.86 2.94 -7.17
CA GLY A 89 1.18 3.20 -8.44
C GLY A 89 0.38 2.00 -8.98
N GLY A 90 0.81 0.78 -8.68
CA GLY A 90 0.12 -0.48 -9.01
C GLY A 90 -0.95 -0.93 -8.01
N GLY A 91 -1.18 -0.17 -6.92
CA GLY A 91 -2.15 -0.52 -5.88
C GLY A 91 -1.59 -1.39 -4.74
N VAL A 92 -0.28 -1.63 -4.72
CA VAL A 92 0.38 -2.30 -3.59
C VAL A 92 0.54 -1.31 -2.44
N THR A 93 0.09 -1.71 -1.24
CA THR A 93 0.11 -0.85 -0.05
C THR A 93 1.00 -1.40 1.07
N SER A 94 1.46 -2.64 0.92
CA SER A 94 2.44 -3.30 1.79
C SER A 94 3.30 -4.25 0.96
N PHE A 95 4.61 -4.22 1.09
CA PHE A 95 5.48 -5.23 0.49
C PHE A 95 6.70 -5.60 1.35
N LEU A 96 7.24 -6.79 1.11
CA LEU A 96 8.52 -7.23 1.65
C LEU A 96 9.61 -7.06 0.58
N ALA A 97 10.67 -6.31 0.91
CA ALA A 97 11.84 -6.21 0.04
C ALA A 97 12.56 -7.57 0.02
N THR A 98 12.67 -8.18 -1.15
CA THR A 98 13.17 -9.56 -1.28
C THR A 98 14.60 -9.60 -1.80
N THR A 99 15.50 -10.24 -1.06
CA THR A 99 16.87 -10.50 -1.50
C THR A 99 16.91 -11.59 -2.57
N MET A 100 18.07 -11.83 -3.19
CA MET A 100 18.36 -13.04 -3.96
C MET A 100 19.59 -13.74 -3.39
N THR A 101 19.81 -15.01 -3.76
CA THR A 101 21.05 -15.72 -3.43
C THR A 101 22.27 -14.94 -3.94
N ASP A 102 23.12 -14.54 -3.02
CA ASP A 102 24.37 -13.82 -3.29
C ASP A 102 25.35 -14.06 -2.12
N SER A 103 26.50 -13.38 -2.12
CA SER A 103 27.41 -13.42 -0.99
C SER A 103 26.74 -12.89 0.29
N ALA A 104 27.11 -13.45 1.45
CA ALA A 104 26.58 -13.02 2.74
C ALA A 104 26.82 -11.51 2.97
N GLU A 105 27.94 -10.97 2.49
CA GLU A 105 28.27 -9.54 2.57
C GLU A 105 27.28 -8.70 1.77
N ARG A 106 26.90 -9.14 0.56
CA ARG A 106 25.94 -8.42 -0.28
C ARG A 106 24.53 -8.48 0.28
N ILE A 107 24.11 -9.65 0.76
CA ILE A 107 22.82 -9.80 1.46
C ILE A 107 22.78 -8.86 2.67
N HIS A 108 23.80 -8.91 3.54
CA HIS A 108 23.85 -8.04 4.73
C HIS A 108 23.83 -6.55 4.40
N THR A 109 24.46 -6.17 3.28
CA THR A 109 24.44 -4.79 2.78
C THR A 109 23.01 -4.38 2.38
N ALA A 110 22.29 -5.23 1.64
CA ALA A 110 20.90 -4.99 1.28
C ALA A 110 19.99 -4.91 2.52
N LEU A 111 20.12 -5.83 3.48
CA LEU A 111 19.33 -5.83 4.72
C LEU A 111 19.51 -4.52 5.50
N LYS A 112 20.74 -4.04 5.65
CA LYS A 112 21.03 -2.75 6.31
C LYS A 112 20.45 -1.57 5.55
N ALA A 113 20.55 -1.55 4.22
CA ALA A 113 19.99 -0.48 3.42
C ALA A 113 18.47 -0.40 3.58
N VAL A 114 17.78 -1.55 3.57
CA VAL A 114 16.34 -1.63 3.79
C VAL A 114 15.97 -1.19 5.21
N GLU A 115 16.72 -1.63 6.24
CA GLU A 115 16.51 -1.21 7.63
C GLU A 115 16.61 0.31 7.79
N GLU A 116 17.68 0.92 7.28
CA GLU A 116 17.89 2.37 7.34
C GLU A 116 16.84 3.15 6.55
N PHE A 117 16.41 2.62 5.40
CA PHE A 117 15.34 3.20 4.61
C PHE A 117 13.98 3.15 5.33
N ALA A 118 13.68 2.02 5.99
CA ALA A 118 12.43 1.81 6.73
C ALA A 118 12.29 2.75 7.94
N LYS A 119 13.40 3.16 8.59
CA LYS A 119 13.41 4.14 9.70
C LYS A 119 12.78 5.48 9.33
N ARG A 120 12.69 5.80 8.03
CA ARG A 120 12.10 7.03 7.50
C ARG A 120 10.61 6.88 7.14
N ALA A 121 9.95 5.80 7.55
CA ALA A 121 8.52 5.53 7.40
C ALA A 121 7.99 5.55 5.94
N HIS A 122 8.76 5.00 5.00
CA HIS A 122 8.36 4.91 3.60
C HIS A 122 7.39 3.75 3.37
N ARG A 123 6.10 4.04 3.22
CA ARG A 123 5.13 3.07 2.67
C ARG A 123 5.31 2.98 1.14
N PRO A 124 5.13 1.80 0.52
CA PRO A 124 4.53 0.58 1.06
C PRO A 124 5.49 -0.44 1.69
N LEU A 125 6.77 -0.12 1.96
CA LEU A 125 7.70 -1.10 2.55
C LEU A 125 7.31 -1.46 3.99
N VAL A 126 7.14 -2.75 4.28
CA VAL A 126 6.78 -3.24 5.62
C VAL A 126 7.76 -4.26 6.21
N GLY A 127 8.75 -4.72 5.43
CA GLY A 127 9.73 -5.67 5.92
C GLY A 127 10.63 -6.24 4.85
N LEU A 128 11.22 -7.39 5.17
CA LEU A 128 12.20 -8.12 4.37
C LEU A 128 11.73 -9.55 4.15
N HIS A 129 12.00 -10.09 2.97
CA HIS A 129 11.93 -11.53 2.68
C HIS A 129 13.32 -11.96 2.22
N ILE A 130 13.95 -12.86 2.98
CA ILE A 130 15.25 -13.41 2.59
C ILE A 130 14.99 -14.63 1.72
N GLU A 131 15.06 -14.46 0.40
CA GLU A 131 15.12 -15.57 -0.54
C GLU A 131 16.59 -15.89 -0.84
N GLY A 132 17.00 -17.12 -0.52
CA GLY A 132 18.38 -17.60 -0.65
C GLY A 132 19.14 -17.65 0.65
#